data_AF-A0A3N6AGD7-F1
#
_entry.id   AF-A0A3N6AGD7-F1
#
_cell.length_a   1.000
_cell.length_b   1.000
_cell.length_c   1.000
_cell.angle_alpha   90.00
_cell.angle_beta   90.00
_cell.angle_gamma   90.00
#
_symmetry.space_group_name_H-M   'P 1'
#
loop_
_entity.id
_entity.type
_entity.pdbx_description
1 polymer ?
#
loop_
_entity_poly.entity_id
_entity_poly.type
_entity_poly.pdbx_seq_one_letter_code
_entity_poly.pdbx_strand_id
1 'polypeptide(L)'
;MSTLLSDNRTAEYARFLERFPGYGDPAALDELRATEFERLDRLGHVYLDYTGGGLHGTSQVTRHMELLQTEVLGNPHSSNPTSAVATGLGEATRRHVLGFFNASPGEYGVVFTANASHALKLVGESYPFEAGDAFLLTFDNHNS
;
A
#
# COMPACT_ATOMS: atom_id res chain seq x y z
N MET A 1 2.30 -16.23 35.36
CA MET A 1 1.01 -16.19 34.63
C MET A 1 1.17 -16.04 33.10
N SER A 2 2.40 -16.03 32.56
CA SER A 2 2.69 -15.88 31.12
C SER A 2 2.82 -17.23 30.38
N THR A 3 3.32 -18.26 31.04
CA THR A 3 3.64 -19.57 30.45
C THR A 3 2.42 -20.44 30.08
N LEU A 4 1.29 -20.29 30.77
CA LEU A 4 0.08 -21.08 30.49
C LEU A 4 -0.68 -20.59 29.24
N LEU A 5 -0.54 -19.31 28.90
CA LEU A 5 -1.16 -18.72 27.70
C LEU A 5 -0.38 -19.09 26.43
N SER A 6 0.95 -19.26 26.52
CA SER A 6 1.78 -19.71 25.39
C SER A 6 1.56 -21.18 25.04
N ASP A 7 1.36 -22.05 26.05
CA ASP A 7 1.14 -23.49 25.83
C ASP A 7 -0.22 -23.75 25.17
N ASN A 8 -1.27 -23.06 25.61
CA ASN A 8 -2.61 -23.22 25.02
C ASN A 8 -2.66 -22.69 23.58
N ARG A 9 -1.98 -21.58 23.29
CA ARG A 9 -1.90 -21.01 21.94
C ARG A 9 -1.20 -21.95 20.95
N THR A 10 -0.19 -22.68 21.42
CA THR A 10 0.54 -23.68 20.62
C THR A 10 -0.33 -24.90 20.29
N ALA A 11 -1.11 -25.38 21.26
CA ALA A 11 -2.03 -26.51 21.07
C ALA A 11 -3.18 -26.18 20.11
N GLU A 12 -3.80 -25.00 20.24
CA GLU A 12 -4.84 -24.54 19.33
C GLU A 12 -4.31 -24.30 17.91
N TYR A 13 -3.08 -23.79 17.79
CA TYR A 13 -2.44 -23.64 16.49
C TYR A 13 -2.18 -25.00 15.80
N ALA A 14 -1.74 -26.01 16.55
CA ALA A 14 -1.57 -27.36 16.01
C ALA A 14 -2.90 -27.93 15.49
N ARG A 15 -3.99 -27.79 16.28
CA ARG A 15 -5.35 -28.20 15.85
C ARG A 15 -5.82 -27.44 14.61
N PHE A 16 -5.49 -26.16 14.51
CA PHE A 16 -5.78 -25.36 13.32
C PHE A 16 -5.07 -25.93 12.09
N LEU A 17 -3.78 -26.24 12.19
CA LEU A 17 -3.02 -26.82 11.06
C LEU A 17 -3.54 -28.21 10.67
N GLU A 18 -3.94 -29.04 11.64
CA GLU A 18 -4.61 -30.33 11.36
C GLU A 18 -5.91 -30.15 10.59
N ARG A 19 -6.71 -29.13 10.94
CA ARG A 19 -7.99 -28.83 10.28
C ARG A 19 -7.82 -28.17 8.92
N PHE A 20 -6.75 -27.41 8.72
CA PHE A 20 -6.48 -26.64 7.51
C PHE A 20 -5.09 -26.97 6.94
N PRO A 21 -4.87 -28.20 6.43
CA PRO A 21 -3.56 -28.64 5.95
C PRO A 21 -3.06 -27.84 4.73
N GLY A 22 -3.96 -27.15 4.02
CA GLY A 22 -3.64 -26.25 2.90
C GLY A 22 -3.23 -24.84 3.31
N TYR A 23 -3.18 -24.50 4.60
CA TYR A 23 -2.76 -23.18 5.09
C TYR A 23 -1.33 -22.82 4.63
N GLY A 24 -0.52 -23.83 4.30
CA GLY A 24 0.84 -23.64 3.80
C GLY A 24 1.84 -23.34 4.91
N ASP A 25 3.10 -23.15 4.52
CA ASP A 25 4.16 -22.72 5.44
C ASP A 25 4.08 -21.19 5.65
N PRO A 26 3.77 -20.71 6.86
CA PRO A 26 3.67 -19.29 7.13
C PRO A 26 5.04 -18.61 7.27
N ALA A 27 6.17 -19.33 7.18
CA ALA A 27 7.50 -18.80 7.51
C ALA A 27 7.80 -17.46 6.86
N ALA A 28 7.45 -17.26 5.58
CA ALA A 28 7.67 -16.00 4.88
C ALA A 28 6.81 -14.84 5.45
N LEU A 29 5.57 -15.12 5.85
CA LEU A 29 4.68 -14.14 6.48
C LEU A 29 5.10 -13.84 7.92
N ASP A 30 5.56 -14.87 8.64
CA ASP A 30 6.09 -14.73 10.01
C ASP A 30 7.37 -13.89 10.01
N GLU A 31 8.28 -14.13 9.06
CA GLU A 31 9.48 -13.31 8.86
C GLU A 31 9.12 -11.87 8.49
N LEU A 32 8.18 -11.66 7.56
CA LEU A 32 7.69 -10.33 7.20
C LEU A 32 7.10 -9.60 8.41
N ARG A 33 6.28 -10.29 9.23
CA ARG A 33 5.72 -9.72 10.46
C ARG A 33 6.82 -9.34 11.44
N ALA A 34 7.76 -10.25 11.68
CA ALA A 34 8.86 -10.05 12.63
C ALA A 34 9.82 -8.93 12.22
N THR A 35 9.90 -8.58 10.93
CA THR A 35 10.83 -7.56 10.42
C THR A 35 10.16 -6.24 10.08
N GLU A 36 9.02 -6.25 9.38
CA GLU A 36 8.33 -5.05 8.93
C GLU A 36 7.24 -4.56 9.89
N PHE A 37 6.71 -5.44 10.74
CA PHE A 37 5.56 -5.17 11.61
C PHE A 37 5.78 -5.54 13.08
N GLU A 38 7.04 -5.67 13.52
CA GLU A 38 7.42 -6.08 14.90
C GLU A 38 6.71 -5.28 16.00
N ARG A 39 6.37 -4.02 15.72
CA ARG A 39 5.66 -3.14 16.64
C ARG A 39 4.30 -3.71 17.07
N LEU A 40 3.66 -4.53 16.25
CA LEU A 40 2.42 -5.20 16.63
C LEU A 40 2.66 -6.17 17.78
N ASP A 41 3.71 -6.99 17.70
CA ASP A 41 4.03 -7.95 18.77
C ASP A 41 4.61 -7.25 19.99
N ARG A 42 5.53 -6.30 19.78
CA ARG A 42 6.14 -5.50 20.86
C ARG A 42 5.11 -4.72 21.68
N LEU A 43 4.02 -4.26 21.05
CA LEU A 43 2.95 -3.52 21.73
C LEU A 43 1.74 -4.40 22.09
N GLY A 44 1.74 -5.69 21.71
CA GLY A 44 0.65 -6.62 22.00
C GLY A 44 -0.65 -6.32 21.23
N HIS A 45 -0.55 -5.84 19.99
CA HIS A 45 -1.69 -5.52 19.13
C HIS A 45 -1.99 -6.60 18.08
N VAL A 46 -3.28 -6.89 17.91
CA VAL A 46 -3.82 -7.64 16.78
C VAL A 46 -4.59 -6.66 15.90
N TYR A 47 -4.09 -6.39 14.70
CA TYR A 47 -4.68 -5.44 13.77
C TYR A 47 -5.49 -6.19 12.71
N LEU A 48 -6.80 -5.93 12.64
CA LEU A 48 -7.73 -6.59 11.72
C LEU A 48 -8.50 -5.59 10.84
N ASP A 49 -8.07 -4.32 10.81
CA ASP A 49 -8.74 -3.23 10.08
C ASP A 49 -8.01 -2.85 8.77
N TYR A 50 -7.47 -3.85 8.07
CA TYR A 50 -6.72 -3.63 6.83
C TYR A 50 -7.58 -3.08 5.68
N THR A 51 -8.90 -3.19 5.77
CA THR A 51 -9.84 -2.55 4.83
C THR A 51 -9.98 -1.05 5.06
N GLY A 52 -9.85 -0.60 6.31
CA GLY A 52 -9.86 0.83 6.66
C GLY A 52 -8.52 1.51 6.37
N GLY A 53 -7.40 0.84 6.64
CA GLY A 53 -6.08 1.37 6.33
C GLY A 53 -4.95 0.34 6.43
N GLY A 54 -4.01 0.40 5.49
CA GLY A 54 -2.79 -0.38 5.57
C GLY A 54 -1.83 0.17 6.62
N LEU A 55 -1.13 -0.73 7.31
CA LEU A 55 0.01 -0.37 8.15
C LEU A 55 1.26 -0.21 7.29
N HIS A 56 2.09 0.80 7.59
CA HIS A 56 3.41 0.92 6.95
C HIS A 56 4.39 -0.12 7.52
N GLY A 57 5.28 -0.63 6.68
CA GLY A 57 6.42 -1.44 7.12
C GLY A 57 7.51 -0.57 7.76
N THR A 58 8.27 -1.14 8.69
CA THR A 58 9.44 -0.47 9.29
C THR A 58 10.39 0.06 8.22
N SER A 59 10.67 -0.73 7.19
CA SER A 59 11.65 -0.35 6.18
C SER A 59 11.15 0.76 5.25
N GLN A 60 9.83 0.89 5.07
CA GLN A 60 9.24 2.01 4.32
C GLN A 60 9.52 3.34 5.02
N VAL A 61 9.33 3.40 6.34
CA VAL A 61 9.60 4.61 7.13
C VAL A 61 11.09 4.92 7.14
N THR A 62 11.94 3.93 7.41
CA THR A 62 13.39 4.12 7.47
C THR A 62 13.94 4.63 6.14
N ARG A 63 13.59 4.00 5.01
CA ARG A 63 14.06 4.44 3.69
C ARG A 63 13.53 5.81 3.31
N HIS A 64 12.29 6.14 3.67
CA HIS A 64 11.76 7.47 3.40
C HIS A 64 12.49 8.56 4.20
N MET A 65 12.78 8.29 5.47
CA MET A 65 13.58 9.21 6.29
C MET A 65 15.00 9.36 5.78
N GLU A 66 15.64 8.26 5.38
CA GLU A 66 16.98 8.29 4.79
C GLU A 66 17.00 9.13 3.51
N LEU A 67 16.02 8.95 2.61
CA LEU A 67 15.87 9.77 1.41
C LEU A 67 15.81 11.26 1.75
N LEU A 68 14.98 11.66 2.71
CA LEU A 68 14.82 13.06 3.09
C LEU A 68 16.06 13.65 3.79
N GLN A 69 16.84 12.81 4.47
CA GLN A 69 18.06 13.25 5.17
C GLN A 69 19.28 13.35 4.25
N THR A 70 19.31 12.56 3.18
CA THR A 70 20.49 12.41 2.31
C THR A 70 20.35 13.15 0.98
N GLU A 71 19.12 13.35 0.49
CA GLU A 71 18.86 14.01 -0.79
C GLU A 71 18.34 15.43 -0.63
N VAL A 72 18.79 16.32 -1.50
CA VAL A 72 18.14 17.62 -1.72
C VAL A 72 17.23 17.48 -2.93
N LEU A 73 15.91 17.42 -2.68
CA LEU A 73 14.91 17.24 -3.72
C LEU A 73 14.33 18.60 -4.13
N GLY A 74 14.74 19.07 -5.32
CA GLY A 74 14.28 20.32 -5.90
C GLY A 74 12.90 20.17 -6.55
N ASN A 75 12.29 21.30 -6.92
CA ASN A 75 11.07 21.29 -7.73
C ASN A 75 11.34 20.60 -9.09
N PRO A 76 10.65 19.49 -9.43
CA PRO A 76 10.87 18.69 -10.65
C PRO A 76 10.80 19.47 -11.99
N HIS A 77 10.22 20.66 -11.97
CA HIS A 77 10.08 21.54 -13.15
C HIS A 77 11.24 22.54 -13.29
N SER A 78 12.22 22.52 -12.40
CA SER A 78 13.41 23.39 -12.47
C SER A 78 14.52 22.74 -13.29
N SER A 79 15.43 23.54 -13.84
CA SER A 79 16.63 23.04 -14.55
C SER A 79 17.86 23.08 -13.64
N ASN A 80 17.91 22.21 -12.62
CA ASN A 80 19.06 22.08 -11.72
C ASN A 80 19.25 20.62 -11.27
N PRO A 81 20.41 20.26 -10.67
CA PRO A 81 20.69 18.87 -10.30
C PRO A 81 19.68 18.27 -9.31
N THR A 82 19.21 19.06 -8.32
CA THR A 82 18.28 18.60 -7.29
C THR A 82 16.88 18.33 -7.86
N SER A 83 16.47 19.08 -8.88
CA SER A 83 15.28 18.83 -9.69
C SER A 83 15.41 17.55 -10.51
N ALA A 84 16.57 17.31 -11.14
CA ALA A 84 16.78 16.10 -11.94
C ALA A 84 16.63 14.82 -11.11
N VAL A 85 17.13 14.82 -9.87
CA VAL A 85 16.94 13.71 -8.92
C VAL A 85 15.45 13.50 -8.60
N ALA A 86 14.74 14.57 -8.24
CA ALA A 86 13.30 14.50 -7.93
C ALA A 86 12.47 13.99 -9.12
N THR A 87 12.74 14.48 -10.32
CA THR A 87 12.12 14.01 -11.57
C THR A 87 12.41 12.53 -11.81
N GLY A 88 13.67 12.09 -11.61
CA GLY A 88 14.06 10.70 -11.76
C GLY A 88 13.29 9.76 -10.82
N LEU A 89 13.11 10.15 -9.56
CA LEU A 89 12.33 9.40 -8.57
C LEU A 89 10.84 9.33 -8.97
N GLY A 90 10.28 10.46 -9.44
CA GLY A 90 8.91 10.51 -9.94
C GLY A 90 8.68 9.54 -11.10
N GLU A 91 9.55 9.58 -12.11
CA GLU A 91 9.47 8.71 -13.28
C GLU A 91 9.71 7.23 -12.95
N ALA A 92 10.63 6.93 -12.02
CA ALA A 92 10.82 5.57 -11.51
C ALA A 92 9.56 5.05 -10.80
N THR A 93 8.91 5.90 -10.02
CA THR A 93 7.65 5.56 -9.34
C THR A 93 6.54 5.28 -10.35
N ARG A 94 6.39 6.10 -11.40
CA ARG A 94 5.41 5.84 -12.48
C ARG A 94 5.64 4.48 -13.15
N ARG A 95 6.88 4.14 -13.49
CA ARG A 95 7.21 2.83 -14.07
C ARG A 95 6.88 1.68 -13.13
N HIS A 96 7.13 1.84 -11.83
CA HIS A 96 6.79 0.83 -10.85
C HIS A 96 5.28 0.58 -10.77
N VAL A 97 4.47 1.65 -10.73
CA VAL A 97 3.00 1.56 -10.73
C VAL A 97 2.49 0.86 -12.00
N LEU A 98 2.99 1.24 -13.18
CA LEU A 98 2.62 0.58 -14.43
C LEU A 98 2.97 -0.91 -14.43
N GLY A 99 4.16 -1.27 -13.96
CA GLY A 99 4.57 -2.67 -13.83
C GLY A 99 3.68 -3.47 -12.89
N PHE A 100 3.28 -2.88 -11.75
CA PHE A 100 2.37 -3.51 -10.80
C PHE A 100 1.00 -3.83 -11.42
N PHE A 101 0.46 -2.92 -12.22
CA PHE A 101 -0.81 -3.13 -12.92
C PHE A 101 -0.68 -3.85 -14.27
N ASN A 102 0.53 -4.29 -14.65
CA ASN A 102 0.82 -4.85 -15.98
C ASN A 102 0.32 -3.95 -17.13
N ALA A 103 0.49 -2.63 -16.97
CA ALA A 103 0.01 -1.61 -17.90
C ALA A 103 1.16 -1.09 -18.79
N SER A 104 0.91 -1.03 -20.11
CA SER A 104 1.91 -0.53 -21.07
C SER A 104 2.07 0.99 -20.98
N PRO A 105 3.30 1.54 -20.88
CA PRO A 105 3.53 2.99 -20.90
C PRO A 105 3.19 3.66 -22.23
N GLY A 106 3.01 2.89 -23.32
CA GLY A 106 2.56 3.42 -24.61
C GLY A 106 1.04 3.63 -24.70
N GLU A 107 0.28 3.08 -23.75
CA GLU A 107 -1.19 3.12 -23.72
C GLU A 107 -1.70 3.82 -22.45
N TYR A 108 -1.02 3.62 -21.32
CA TYR A 108 -1.44 4.13 -20.01
C TYR A 108 -0.46 5.17 -19.47
N GLY A 109 -1.02 6.27 -18.96
CA GLY A 109 -0.31 7.23 -18.11
C GLY A 109 -0.60 6.98 -16.63
N VAL A 110 0.30 7.42 -15.76
CA VAL A 110 0.07 7.44 -14.30
C VAL A 110 -0.20 8.88 -13.88
N VAL A 111 -1.28 9.11 -13.13
CA VAL A 111 -1.58 10.40 -12.50
C VAL A 111 -1.63 10.20 -10.99
N PHE A 112 -0.70 10.81 -10.27
CA PHE A 112 -0.71 10.79 -8.81
C PHE A 112 -1.78 11.76 -8.29
N THR A 113 -2.64 11.26 -7.41
CA THR A 113 -3.70 12.03 -6.76
C THR A 113 -3.58 11.85 -5.25
N ALA A 114 -4.31 12.67 -4.47
CA ALA A 114 -4.26 12.61 -3.02
C ALA A 114 -4.81 11.28 -2.46
N ASN A 115 -5.84 10.71 -3.10
CA ASN A 115 -6.49 9.46 -2.74
C ASN A 115 -7.46 9.02 -3.87
N ALA A 116 -8.09 7.85 -3.71
CA ALA A 116 -9.05 7.30 -4.67
C ALA A 116 -10.24 8.23 -4.93
N SER A 117 -10.83 8.86 -3.91
CA SER A 117 -11.95 9.79 -4.07
C SER A 117 -11.59 11.01 -4.92
N HIS A 118 -10.37 11.55 -4.75
CA HIS A 118 -9.87 12.65 -5.57
C HIS A 118 -9.65 12.19 -7.03
N ALA A 119 -9.14 10.97 -7.26
CA ALA A 119 -9.03 10.43 -8.61
C ALA A 119 -10.39 10.27 -9.31
N LEU A 120 -11.39 9.72 -8.60
CA LEU A 120 -12.75 9.57 -9.13
C LEU A 120 -13.39 10.93 -9.43
N LYS A 121 -13.21 11.90 -8.53
CA LYS A 121 -13.67 13.28 -8.75
C LYS A 121 -13.05 13.87 -10.02
N LEU A 122 -11.74 13.72 -10.20
CA LEU A 122 -11.04 14.24 -11.39
C LEU A 122 -11.61 13.63 -12.68
N VAL A 123 -11.89 12.32 -12.68
CA VAL A 123 -12.53 11.64 -13.83
C VAL A 123 -13.94 12.17 -14.05
N GLY A 124 -14.76 12.27 -13.00
CA GLY A 124 -16.14 12.76 -13.11
C GLY A 124 -16.25 14.20 -13.58
N GLU A 125 -15.38 15.10 -13.09
CA GLU A 125 -15.36 16.52 -13.48
C GLU A 125 -14.75 16.76 -14.86
N SER A 126 -13.88 15.84 -15.33
CA SER A 126 -13.26 15.94 -16.66
C SER A 126 -14.07 15.23 -17.75
N TYR A 127 -15.06 14.41 -17.38
CA TYR A 127 -15.90 13.73 -18.35
C TYR A 127 -16.86 14.75 -19.02
N PRO A 128 -16.92 14.80 -20.35
CA PRO A 128 -17.68 15.81 -21.08
C PRO A 128 -19.18 15.46 -21.13
N PHE A 129 -19.86 15.47 -20.00
CA PHE A 129 -21.30 15.19 -19.95
C PHE A 129 -22.12 16.23 -20.73
N GLU A 130 -23.07 15.75 -21.53
CA GLU A 130 -24.02 16.55 -22.29
C GLU A 130 -25.47 16.36 -21.79
N ALA A 131 -26.37 17.23 -22.23
CA ALA A 131 -27.78 17.10 -21.91
C ALA A 131 -28.37 15.82 -22.51
N GLY A 132 -28.85 14.92 -21.64
CA GLY A 132 -29.41 13.63 -22.04
C GLY A 132 -28.48 12.43 -21.75
N ASP A 133 -27.24 12.67 -21.33
CA ASP A 133 -26.34 11.60 -20.89
C ASP A 133 -26.85 10.88 -19.64
N ALA A 134 -26.45 9.62 -19.50
CA ALA A 134 -26.76 8.79 -18.35
C ALA A 134 -25.49 8.41 -17.61
N PHE A 135 -25.50 8.59 -16.29
CA PHE A 135 -24.47 8.09 -15.39
C PHE A 135 -24.98 6.83 -14.68
N LEU A 136 -24.29 5.71 -14.89
CA LEU A 136 -24.65 4.41 -14.32
C LEU A 136 -23.64 4.02 -13.25
N LEU A 137 -24.16 3.70 -12.07
CA LEU A 137 -23.39 3.18 -10.94
C LEU A 137 -23.99 1.87 -10.46
N THR A 138 -23.14 0.96 -10.00
CA THR A 138 -23.58 -0.21 -9.23
C THR A 138 -24.10 0.23 -7.85
N PHE A 139 -24.99 -0.57 -7.28
CA PHE A 139 -25.59 -0.31 -5.97
C PHE A 139 -24.53 -0.28 -4.85
N ASP A 140 -23.50 -1.12 -4.95
CA ASP A 140 -22.47 -1.30 -3.92
C ASP A 140 -21.28 -0.32 -4.05
N ASN A 141 -21.45 0.80 -4.75
CA ASN A 141 -20.37 1.79 -4.82
C ASN A 141 -20.09 2.42 -3.47
N HIS A 142 -18.80 2.48 -3.12
CA HIS A 142 -18.33 3.12 -1.91
C HIS A 142 -18.54 4.65 -1.95
N ASN A 143 -18.90 5.25 -0.82
CA ASN A 143 -19.36 6.65 -0.74
C ASN A 143 -18.66 7.48 0.36
N SER A 144 -17.39 7.22 0.64
CA SER A 144 -16.58 8.00 1.62
C SER A 144 -16.51 9.49 1.33
#